data_AF-A0A945WQ34-F1
#
_entry.id   AF-A0A945WQ34-F1
#
_cell.length_a   1.000
_cell.length_b   1.000
_cell.length_c   1.000
_cell.angle_alpha   90.00
_cell.angle_beta   90.00
_cell.angle_gamma   90.00
#
_symmetry.space_group_name_H-M   'P 1'
#
loop_
_entity.id
_entity.type
_entity.pdbx_description
1 polymer ?
#
loop_
_entity_poly.entity_id
_entity_poly.type
_entity_poly.pdbx_seq_one_letter_code
_entity_poly.pdbx_strand_id
1 'polypeptide(L)'
;MSKRRNIFQKVLDNPLMFLGFLLMAGLLAFQMHQLYEMRHRLTFIDSIESSNSQVISEVSQAKDYLTGFGNDLNQIRSFLLLPTQEYDFSELGDLVPAQSQNLTSLVFQYVDRLGEYENNKTLFSTNEAALKTYVTDKDWTNSGLHLLSPEGVYSEDSLSYTFYGAEPLSEDLLKVSLNYDGDFTFDTFMPFDGFETTSDAEVTLTALDLFLTDDLARQSSAADFFRAQVELFRNEVLNDEFLGFLDEHGLLLSDFIETPIDGRFNVQNYDGRLIGSLLIYKEDGRITLEVEGEETEFAASPAGLNALITHVLTLDLRTNLQILVDGRRKEFEDLMGDRAFNKTLEQVGFTIGDLIETGDRLSYPILNGEGETLRMLYIDKATGEVNVDWPGEGSESLVSAIQSLEIGFKKKTLRSRIIFLA
;
A
#
# COMPACT_ATOMS: atom_id res chain seq x y z
N MET A 1 -44.91 13.70 -70.03
CA MET A 1 -45.20 13.82 -68.58
C MET A 1 -43.88 13.69 -67.81
N SER A 2 -43.55 14.72 -67.01
CA SER A 2 -42.74 14.72 -65.77
C SER A 2 -41.74 13.55 -65.60
N LYS A 3 -40.42 13.70 -65.77
CA LYS A 3 -39.47 14.61 -65.08
C LYS A 3 -39.59 14.59 -63.55
N ARG A 4 -39.16 13.47 -62.95
CA ARG A 4 -38.45 13.37 -61.64
C ARG A 4 -38.04 11.91 -61.42
N ARG A 5 -36.95 11.49 -62.06
CA ARG A 5 -36.25 10.28 -61.59
C ARG A 5 -35.75 10.60 -60.18
N ASN A 6 -36.25 9.85 -59.20
CA ASN A 6 -36.00 10.09 -57.79
C ASN A 6 -34.49 10.12 -57.56
N ILE A 7 -33.98 11.09 -56.81
CA ILE A 7 -32.54 11.27 -56.56
C ILE A 7 -31.93 9.97 -55.98
N PHE A 8 -32.71 9.23 -55.20
CA PHE A 8 -32.37 7.90 -54.70
C PHE A 8 -32.03 6.87 -55.78
N GLN A 9 -32.76 6.83 -56.90
CA GLN A 9 -32.46 5.89 -57.99
C GLN A 9 -31.16 6.26 -58.72
N LYS A 10 -30.83 7.56 -58.82
CA LYS A 10 -29.54 7.99 -59.40
C LYS A 10 -28.34 7.66 -58.51
N VAL A 11 -28.53 7.60 -57.19
CA VAL A 11 -27.49 7.22 -56.23
C VAL A 11 -27.26 5.71 -56.24
N LEU A 12 -28.32 4.91 -56.39
CA LEU A 12 -28.25 3.45 -56.48
C LEU A 12 -27.64 2.94 -57.80
N ASP A 13 -27.91 3.62 -58.92
CA ASP A 13 -27.44 3.19 -60.25
C ASP A 13 -25.96 3.55 -60.53
N ASN A 14 -25.34 4.41 -59.69
CA ASN A 14 -23.93 4.79 -59.83
C ASN A 14 -23.10 4.19 -58.68
N PRO A 15 -22.21 3.22 -58.97
CA PRO A 15 -21.48 2.48 -57.95
C PRO A 15 -20.60 3.37 -57.06
N LEU A 16 -20.09 4.49 -57.57
CA LEU A 16 -19.30 5.45 -56.78
C LEU A 16 -20.16 6.28 -55.81
N MET A 17 -21.36 6.68 -56.23
CA MET A 17 -22.29 7.40 -55.34
C MET A 17 -22.90 6.45 -54.29
N PHE A 18 -23.15 5.20 -54.65
CA PHE A 18 -23.61 4.18 -53.72
C PHE A 18 -22.55 3.84 -52.66
N LEU A 19 -21.28 3.71 -53.06
CA LEU A 19 -20.16 3.52 -52.13
C LEU A 19 -20.00 4.72 -51.18
N GLY A 20 -20.09 5.95 -51.70
CA GLY A 20 -20.04 7.17 -50.88
C GLY A 20 -21.20 7.27 -49.89
N PHE A 21 -22.40 6.83 -50.28
CA PHE A 21 -23.56 6.78 -49.38
C PHE A 21 -23.39 5.75 -48.25
N LEU A 22 -22.84 4.57 -48.55
CA LEU A 22 -22.52 3.55 -47.53
C LEU A 22 -21.45 4.04 -46.54
N LEU A 23 -20.43 4.73 -47.03
CA LEU A 23 -19.37 5.31 -46.19
C LEU A 23 -19.93 6.39 -45.25
N MET A 24 -20.82 7.24 -45.76
CA MET A 24 -21.49 8.27 -44.96
C MET A 24 -22.45 7.65 -43.93
N ALA A 25 -23.18 6.60 -44.29
CA ALA A 25 -24.03 5.86 -43.36
C ALA A 25 -23.21 5.14 -42.27
N GLY A 26 -22.04 4.60 -42.63
CA GLY A 26 -21.08 4.00 -41.68
C GLY A 26 -20.51 5.03 -40.71
N LEU A 27 -20.11 6.20 -41.20
CA LEU A 27 -19.66 7.32 -40.36
C LEU A 27 -20.77 7.81 -39.41
N LEU A 28 -22.02 7.88 -39.87
CA LEU A 28 -23.17 8.24 -39.03
C LEU A 28 -23.45 7.18 -37.95
N ALA A 29 -23.36 5.89 -38.29
CA ALA A 29 -23.50 4.81 -37.33
C ALA A 29 -22.37 4.82 -36.29
N PHE A 30 -21.14 5.10 -36.72
CA PHE A 30 -19.98 5.26 -35.84
C PHE A 30 -20.14 6.47 -34.90
N GLN A 31 -20.62 7.60 -35.42
CA GLN A 31 -20.92 8.78 -34.60
C GLN A 31 -22.07 8.51 -33.60
N MET A 32 -23.11 7.77 -33.99
CA MET A 32 -24.17 7.37 -33.06
C MET A 32 -23.67 6.39 -31.99
N HIS A 33 -22.74 5.50 -32.34
CA HIS A 33 -22.13 4.57 -31.39
C HIS A 33 -21.27 5.31 -30.36
N GLN A 34 -20.44 6.27 -30.80
CA GLN A 34 -19.68 7.13 -29.87
C GLN A 34 -20.61 7.93 -28.93
N LEU A 35 -21.71 8.47 -29.46
CA LEU A 35 -22.72 9.18 -28.66
C LEU A 35 -23.40 8.26 -27.63
N TYR A 36 -23.63 6.99 -27.97
CA TYR A 36 -24.20 6.00 -27.05
C TYR A 36 -23.21 5.65 -25.93
N GLU A 37 -21.93 5.46 -26.23
CA GLU A 37 -20.89 5.23 -25.22
C GLU A 37 -20.69 6.44 -24.30
N MET A 38 -20.66 7.66 -24.84
CA MET A 38 -20.59 8.88 -24.02
C MET A 38 -21.79 9.01 -23.07
N ARG A 39 -22.99 8.61 -23.52
CA ARG A 39 -24.20 8.66 -22.69
C ARG A 39 -24.16 7.66 -21.54
N HIS A 40 -23.61 6.46 -21.76
CA HIS A 40 -23.37 5.49 -20.69
C HIS A 40 -22.33 5.98 -19.68
N ARG A 41 -21.26 6.64 -20.16
CA ARG A 41 -20.26 7.28 -19.29
C ARG A 41 -20.86 8.41 -18.45
N LEU A 42 -21.79 9.19 -19.01
CA LEU A 42 -22.52 10.23 -18.27
C LEU A 42 -23.44 9.64 -17.18
N THR A 43 -24.19 8.58 -17.47
CA THR A 43 -24.99 7.89 -16.43
C THR A 43 -24.14 7.20 -15.36
N PHE A 44 -22.92 6.78 -15.70
CA PHE A 44 -21.97 6.24 -14.72
C PHE A 44 -21.44 7.35 -13.80
N ILE A 45 -21.15 8.54 -14.34
CA ILE A 45 -20.77 9.73 -13.57
C ILE A 45 -21.91 10.15 -12.63
N ASP A 46 -23.16 10.19 -13.09
CA ASP A 46 -24.33 10.49 -12.25
C ASP A 46 -24.51 9.44 -11.12
N SER A 47 -24.19 8.17 -11.38
CA SER A 47 -24.25 7.10 -10.37
C SER A 47 -23.11 7.20 -9.33
N ILE A 48 -21.93 7.67 -9.75
CA ILE A 48 -20.82 7.99 -8.84
C ILE A 48 -21.16 9.22 -7.99
N GLU A 49 -21.80 10.24 -8.56
CA GLU A 49 -22.26 11.43 -7.84
C GLU A 49 -23.32 11.08 -6.79
N SER A 50 -24.28 10.21 -7.15
CA SER A 50 -25.27 9.64 -6.22
C SER A 50 -24.62 8.81 -5.10
N SER A 51 -23.62 7.98 -5.43
CA SER A 51 -22.92 7.14 -4.46
C SER A 51 -22.05 7.96 -3.51
N ASN A 52 -21.39 9.01 -4.02
CA ASN A 52 -20.62 9.95 -3.22
C ASN A 52 -21.51 10.77 -2.28
N SER A 53 -22.67 11.23 -2.74
CA SER A 53 -23.61 11.96 -1.86
C SER A 53 -24.15 11.10 -0.71
N GLN A 54 -24.30 9.79 -0.94
CA GLN A 54 -24.76 8.85 0.09
C GLN A 54 -23.65 8.54 1.11
N VAL A 55 -22.42 8.31 0.64
CA VAL A 55 -21.23 8.13 1.50
C VAL A 55 -20.97 9.39 2.34
N ILE A 56 -21.14 10.59 1.77
CA ILE A 56 -20.99 11.86 2.50
C ILE A 56 -22.07 12.02 3.59
N SER A 57 -23.32 11.63 3.31
CA SER A 57 -24.38 11.64 4.32
C SER A 57 -24.08 10.66 5.47
N GLU A 58 -23.51 9.49 5.15
CA GLU A 58 -23.16 8.47 6.15
C GLU A 58 -21.95 8.91 7.00
N VAL A 59 -20.96 9.58 6.40
CA VAL A 59 -19.80 10.16 7.13
C VAL A 59 -20.21 11.35 8.01
N SER A 60 -21.10 12.22 7.53
CA SER A 60 -21.64 13.33 8.32
C SER A 60 -22.45 12.84 9.53
N GLN A 61 -23.25 11.79 9.36
CA GLN A 61 -23.94 11.14 10.47
C GLN A 61 -22.97 10.47 11.44
N ALA A 62 -21.90 9.83 10.95
CA ALA A 62 -20.86 9.25 11.81
C ALA A 62 -20.14 10.30 12.67
N LYS A 63 -19.89 11.50 12.13
CA LYS A 63 -19.32 12.63 12.89
C LYS A 63 -20.24 13.12 14.00
N ASP A 64 -21.55 13.21 13.73
CA ASP A 64 -22.54 13.57 14.75
C ASP A 64 -22.64 12.50 15.86
N TYR A 65 -22.55 11.21 15.50
CA TYR A 65 -22.49 10.11 16.46
C TYR A 65 -21.22 10.13 17.32
N LEU A 66 -20.05 10.39 16.73
CA LEU A 66 -18.78 10.44 17.45
C LEU A 66 -18.69 11.64 18.39
N THR A 67 -19.25 12.79 17.97
CA THR A 67 -19.37 13.98 18.82
C THR A 67 -20.34 13.73 19.98
N GLY A 68 -21.46 13.05 19.72
CA GLY A 68 -22.38 12.58 20.77
C GLY A 68 -21.71 11.64 21.75
N PHE A 69 -20.93 10.67 21.25
CA PHE A 69 -20.18 9.72 22.06
C PHE A 69 -19.11 10.39 22.94
N GLY A 70 -18.36 11.37 22.41
CA GLY A 70 -17.39 12.14 23.19
C GLY A 70 -18.04 12.94 24.33
N ASN A 71 -19.24 13.48 24.08
CA ASN A 71 -20.04 14.16 25.11
C ASN A 71 -20.55 13.18 26.18
N ASP A 72 -21.02 12.01 25.79
CA ASP A 72 -21.46 10.97 26.73
C ASP A 72 -20.30 10.42 27.58
N LEU A 73 -19.12 10.26 26.98
CA LEU A 73 -17.87 9.91 27.70
C LEU A 73 -17.49 10.96 28.73
N ASN A 74 -17.64 12.25 28.39
CA ASN A 74 -17.42 13.33 29.35
C ASN A 74 -18.46 13.35 30.47
N GLN A 75 -19.71 13.00 30.19
CA GLN A 75 -20.72 12.81 31.23
C GLN A 75 -20.35 11.65 32.16
N ILE A 76 -19.89 10.52 31.64
CA ILE A 76 -19.42 9.37 32.44
C ILE A 76 -18.18 9.75 33.27
N ARG A 77 -17.21 10.47 32.69
CA ARG A 77 -16.03 10.97 33.40
C ARG A 77 -16.39 11.94 34.52
N SER A 78 -17.31 12.86 34.26
CA SER A 78 -17.81 13.80 35.27
C SER A 78 -18.50 13.07 36.43
N PHE A 79 -19.24 11.99 36.15
CA PHE A 79 -19.88 11.15 37.15
C PHE A 79 -18.84 10.37 38.00
N LEU A 80 -17.71 9.99 37.39
CA LEU A 80 -16.58 9.35 38.05
C LEU A 80 -15.59 10.34 38.71
N LEU A 81 -15.90 11.65 38.71
CA LEU A 81 -15.02 12.74 39.16
C LEU A 81 -13.64 12.77 38.45
N LEU A 82 -13.56 12.22 37.25
CA LEU A 82 -12.39 12.28 36.40
C LEU A 82 -12.40 13.59 35.60
N PRO A 83 -11.22 14.15 35.24
CA PRO A 83 -11.15 15.32 34.39
C PRO A 83 -11.84 15.05 33.05
N THR A 84 -12.75 15.94 32.64
CA THR A 84 -13.29 15.93 31.28
C THR A 84 -12.20 16.30 30.29
N GLN A 85 -12.25 15.71 29.10
CA GLN A 85 -11.28 15.96 28.04
C GLN A 85 -12.05 16.43 26.81
N GLU A 86 -11.54 17.46 26.14
CA GLU A 86 -12.08 17.85 24.83
C GLU A 86 -11.59 16.82 23.82
N TYR A 87 -12.52 16.02 23.30
CA TYR A 87 -12.26 15.12 22.20
C TYR A 87 -12.40 15.92 20.91
N ASP A 88 -11.28 16.20 20.26
CA ASP A 88 -11.28 16.88 18.97
C ASP A 88 -11.36 15.86 17.84
N PHE A 89 -12.49 15.86 17.14
CA PHE A 89 -12.72 15.05 15.95
C PHE A 89 -12.71 15.92 14.68
N SER A 90 -12.14 17.12 14.72
CA SER A 90 -12.02 18.02 13.57
C SER A 90 -11.11 17.45 12.47
N GLU A 91 -10.11 16.64 12.84
CA GLU A 91 -9.21 15.96 11.88
C GLU A 91 -9.83 14.72 11.20
N LEU A 92 -10.99 14.24 11.65
CA LEU A 92 -11.81 13.27 10.91
C LEU A 92 -12.55 13.99 9.78
N GLY A 93 -11.76 14.39 8.78
CA GLY A 93 -12.18 14.88 7.48
C GLY A 93 -12.94 16.20 7.52
N ASP A 94 -12.22 17.28 7.23
CA ASP A 94 -12.78 18.40 6.46
C ASP A 94 -13.16 17.91 5.05
N LEU A 95 -14.15 17.01 4.98
CA LEU A 95 -15.01 16.86 3.80
C LEU A 95 -16.14 17.90 3.92
N VAL A 96 -15.75 19.15 4.18
CA VAL A 96 -16.58 20.29 3.79
C VAL A 96 -16.67 20.18 2.27
N PRO A 97 -17.86 20.02 1.68
CA PRO A 97 -17.97 20.07 0.23
C PRO A 97 -17.37 21.41 -0.17
N ALA A 98 -16.35 21.35 -1.04
CA ALA A 98 -15.97 22.48 -1.86
C ALA A 98 -17.28 23.14 -2.28
N GLN A 99 -17.44 24.43 -1.95
CA GLN A 99 -18.59 25.24 -2.35
C GLN A 99 -19.05 24.77 -3.71
N SER A 100 -20.32 24.33 -3.82
CA SER A 100 -20.94 23.87 -5.07
C SER A 100 -20.31 24.62 -6.23
N GLN A 101 -19.34 24.00 -6.92
CA GLN A 101 -18.59 24.73 -7.92
C GLN A 101 -19.62 25.06 -8.99
N ASN A 102 -19.93 26.35 -9.13
CA ASN A 102 -20.90 26.83 -10.09
C ASN A 102 -20.59 26.15 -11.43
N LEU A 103 -21.59 25.60 -12.13
CA LEU A 103 -21.40 24.97 -13.44
C LEU A 103 -20.53 25.82 -14.38
N THR A 104 -20.62 27.14 -14.25
CA THR A 104 -19.76 28.10 -14.93
C THR A 104 -18.28 27.91 -14.60
N SER A 105 -17.91 27.74 -13.33
CA SER A 105 -16.55 27.41 -12.86
C SER A 105 -16.09 26.03 -13.34
N LEU A 106 -16.97 25.03 -13.35
CA LEU A 106 -16.65 23.70 -13.87
C LEU A 106 -16.41 23.72 -15.39
N VAL A 107 -17.18 24.52 -16.13
CA VAL A 107 -16.99 24.74 -17.57
C VAL A 107 -15.69 25.52 -17.83
N PHE A 108 -15.37 26.54 -17.05
CA PHE A 108 -14.08 27.25 -17.17
C PHE A 108 -12.91 26.31 -16.85
N GLN A 109 -12.95 25.57 -15.74
CA GLN A 109 -11.93 24.57 -15.42
C GLN A 109 -11.82 23.49 -16.50
N TYR A 110 -12.93 23.07 -17.10
CA TYR A 110 -12.92 22.12 -18.21
C TYR A 110 -12.27 22.72 -19.46
N VAL A 111 -12.58 23.97 -19.82
CA VAL A 111 -11.97 24.66 -20.95
C VAL A 111 -10.48 24.92 -20.70
N ASP A 112 -10.10 25.31 -19.49
CA ASP A 112 -8.71 25.50 -19.07
C ASP A 112 -7.95 24.17 -19.16
N ARG A 113 -8.50 23.08 -18.60
CA ARG A 113 -7.93 21.73 -18.71
C ARG A 113 -7.88 21.20 -20.14
N LEU A 114 -8.84 21.56 -20.99
CA LEU A 114 -8.83 21.20 -22.41
C LEU A 114 -7.74 21.97 -23.16
N GLY A 115 -7.53 23.24 -22.79
CA GLY A 115 -6.42 24.05 -23.28
C GLY A 115 -5.07 23.47 -22.86
N GLU A 116 -4.92 23.11 -21.57
CA GLU A 116 -3.75 22.40 -21.05
C GLU A 116 -3.54 21.08 -21.79
N TYR A 117 -4.58 20.27 -21.97
CA TYR A 117 -4.50 19.00 -22.70
C TYR A 117 -4.04 19.16 -24.16
N GLU A 118 -4.61 20.11 -24.92
CA GLU A 118 -4.19 20.35 -26.31
C GLU A 118 -2.76 20.92 -26.39
N ASN A 119 -2.38 21.77 -25.43
CA ASN A 119 -1.02 22.30 -25.34
C ASN A 119 -0.01 21.18 -25.02
N ASN A 120 -0.29 20.39 -23.98
CA ASN A 120 0.52 19.26 -23.55
C ASN A 120 0.63 18.20 -24.64
N LYS A 121 -0.45 17.90 -25.36
CA LYS A 121 -0.43 16.98 -26.50
C LYS A 121 0.47 17.48 -27.64
N THR A 122 0.44 18.77 -27.93
CA THR A 122 1.30 19.38 -28.96
C THR A 122 2.76 19.35 -28.54
N LEU A 123 3.02 19.67 -27.27
CA LEU A 123 4.35 19.66 -26.65
C LEU A 123 4.93 18.25 -26.61
N PHE A 124 4.15 17.27 -26.12
CA PHE A 124 4.47 15.85 -26.14
C PHE A 124 4.83 15.38 -27.54
N SER A 125 3.98 15.62 -28.55
CA SER A 125 4.25 15.15 -29.91
C SER A 125 5.51 15.78 -30.52
N THR A 126 5.82 17.03 -30.17
CA THR A 126 7.04 17.72 -30.62
C THR A 126 8.28 17.14 -29.95
N ASN A 127 8.22 16.95 -28.63
CA ASN A 127 9.30 16.41 -27.81
C ASN A 127 9.55 14.93 -28.09
N GLU A 128 8.50 14.16 -28.36
CA GLU A 128 8.55 12.77 -28.80
C GLU A 128 9.31 12.66 -30.13
N ALA A 129 8.99 13.51 -31.11
CA ALA A 129 9.69 13.52 -32.39
C ALA A 129 11.17 13.87 -32.21
N ALA A 130 11.48 14.88 -31.39
CA ALA A 130 12.86 15.28 -31.11
C ALA A 130 13.66 14.18 -30.41
N LEU A 131 13.10 13.57 -29.35
CA LEU A 131 13.72 12.47 -28.62
C LEU A 131 13.93 11.25 -29.53
N LYS A 132 12.91 10.87 -30.32
CA LYS A 132 13.00 9.74 -31.24
C LYS A 132 14.07 9.95 -32.31
N THR A 133 14.16 11.14 -32.89
CA THR A 133 15.23 11.49 -33.84
C THR A 133 16.59 11.37 -33.17
N TYR A 134 16.77 11.99 -32.00
CA TYR A 134 18.04 11.91 -31.27
C TYR A 134 18.44 10.47 -30.95
N VAL A 135 17.51 9.64 -30.47
CA VAL A 135 17.77 8.23 -30.15
C VAL A 135 18.10 7.42 -31.40
N THR A 136 17.48 7.71 -32.55
CA THR A 136 17.72 6.96 -33.79
C THR A 136 19.03 7.36 -34.48
N ASP A 137 19.40 8.63 -34.43
CA ASP A 137 20.57 9.17 -35.13
C ASP A 137 21.89 8.87 -34.40
N LYS A 138 21.82 8.58 -33.09
CA LYS A 138 23.00 8.35 -32.26
C LYS A 138 23.46 6.89 -32.27
N ASP A 139 24.76 6.67 -32.43
CA ASP A 139 25.36 5.35 -32.28
C ASP A 139 25.66 5.05 -30.79
N TRP A 140 24.67 4.44 -30.14
CA TRP A 140 24.73 4.08 -28.72
C TRP A 140 25.84 3.06 -28.42
N THR A 141 26.14 2.17 -29.37
CA THR A 141 27.16 1.12 -29.18
C THR A 141 28.55 1.73 -29.03
N ASN A 142 28.87 2.77 -29.81
CA ASN A 142 30.14 3.51 -29.67
C ASN A 142 30.23 4.28 -28.35
N SER A 143 29.09 4.60 -27.75
CA SER A 143 29.01 5.24 -26.44
C SER A 143 29.08 4.21 -25.30
N GLY A 144 29.20 2.90 -25.59
CA GLY A 144 29.20 1.85 -24.59
C GLY A 144 27.81 1.53 -24.02
N LEU A 145 26.75 1.93 -24.73
CA LEU A 145 25.36 1.70 -24.33
C LEU A 145 24.62 0.84 -25.34
N HIS A 146 23.66 0.06 -24.84
CA HIS A 146 22.67 -0.65 -25.64
C HIS A 146 21.27 -0.16 -25.30
N LEU A 147 20.42 -0.03 -26.30
CA LEU A 147 19.05 0.38 -26.12
C LEU A 147 18.13 -0.84 -26.10
N LEU A 148 17.25 -0.93 -25.09
CA LEU A 148 16.31 -2.06 -24.97
C LEU A 148 15.31 -2.12 -26.13
N SER A 149 14.74 -0.97 -26.46
CA SER A 149 13.74 -0.82 -27.51
C SER A 149 14.01 0.46 -28.31
N PRO A 150 14.37 0.35 -29.61
CA PRO A 150 14.52 1.50 -30.52
C PRO A 150 13.24 2.34 -30.67
N GLU A 151 12.08 1.73 -30.47
CA GLU A 151 10.79 2.41 -30.56
C GLU A 151 10.35 3.02 -29.22
N GLY A 152 11.12 2.80 -28.14
CA GLY A 152 10.73 3.15 -26.78
C GLY A 152 9.65 2.21 -26.22
N VAL A 153 9.25 2.46 -24.98
CA VAL A 153 8.18 1.75 -24.26
C VAL A 153 7.15 2.77 -23.82
N TYR A 154 5.94 2.65 -24.36
CA TYR A 154 4.79 3.48 -23.96
C TYR A 154 4.11 2.88 -22.72
N SER A 155 3.90 3.72 -21.72
CA SER A 155 3.06 3.46 -20.56
C SER A 155 1.78 4.31 -20.62
N GLU A 156 0.91 4.17 -19.62
CA GLU A 156 -0.30 4.99 -19.49
C GLU A 156 0.01 6.49 -19.41
N ASP A 157 1.19 6.85 -18.88
CA ASP A 157 1.54 8.24 -18.56
C ASP A 157 2.80 8.77 -19.29
N SER A 158 3.57 7.91 -19.98
CA SER A 158 4.86 8.33 -20.57
C SER A 158 5.32 7.47 -21.75
N LEU A 159 6.27 8.00 -22.52
CA LEU A 159 7.16 7.24 -23.40
C LEU A 159 8.54 7.14 -22.74
N SER A 160 9.13 5.95 -22.66
CA SER A 160 10.46 5.79 -22.06
C SER A 160 11.46 5.03 -22.93
N TYR A 161 12.73 5.41 -22.83
CA TYR A 161 13.88 4.74 -23.43
C TYR A 161 14.84 4.33 -22.32
N THR A 162 15.10 3.03 -22.21
CA THR A 162 16.04 2.46 -21.22
C THR A 162 17.33 2.04 -21.90
N PHE A 163 18.44 2.52 -21.36
CA PHE A 163 19.80 2.31 -21.83
C PHE A 163 20.57 1.42 -20.86
N TYR A 164 21.23 0.42 -21.43
CA TYR A 164 21.97 -0.63 -20.76
C TYR A 164 23.46 -0.47 -20.97
N GLY A 165 24.28 -0.82 -19.99
CA GLY A 165 25.73 -0.97 -20.17
C GLY A 165 26.09 -2.01 -21.25
N ALA A 166 27.28 -1.85 -21.86
CA ALA A 166 27.88 -2.87 -22.72
C ALA A 166 28.10 -4.18 -21.96
N GLU A 167 27.95 -5.32 -22.65
CA GLU A 167 27.84 -6.67 -22.06
C GLU A 167 28.58 -6.93 -20.72
N PRO A 168 27.92 -7.63 -19.77
CA PRO A 168 26.60 -8.25 -19.89
C PRO A 168 25.45 -7.22 -19.86
N LEU A 169 24.51 -7.36 -20.82
CA LEU A 169 23.30 -6.53 -21.03
C LEU A 169 22.34 -6.61 -19.83
N SER A 170 22.74 -6.11 -18.66
CA SER A 170 22.02 -6.30 -17.41
C SER A 170 21.94 -5.07 -16.52
N GLU A 171 22.47 -3.94 -16.97
CA GLU A 171 22.62 -2.74 -16.15
C GLU A 171 21.78 -1.60 -16.69
N ASP A 172 20.62 -1.34 -16.09
CA ASP A 172 19.88 -0.09 -16.33
C ASP A 172 20.74 1.09 -15.85
N LEU A 173 21.48 1.72 -16.77
CA LEU A 173 22.36 2.85 -16.46
C LEU A 173 21.63 4.18 -16.54
N LEU A 174 20.68 4.26 -17.47
CA LEU A 174 19.91 5.46 -17.73
C LEU A 174 18.54 5.08 -18.29
N LYS A 175 17.51 5.74 -17.78
CA LYS A 175 16.17 5.77 -18.37
C LYS A 175 15.78 7.21 -18.61
N VAL A 176 15.38 7.51 -19.84
CA VAL A 176 14.83 8.81 -20.23
C VAL A 176 13.34 8.62 -20.46
N SER A 177 12.50 9.35 -19.74
CA SER A 177 11.04 9.30 -19.90
C SER A 177 10.52 10.67 -20.34
N LEU A 178 9.58 10.66 -21.28
CA LEU A 178 8.80 11.82 -21.71
C LEU A 178 7.37 11.61 -21.24
N ASN A 179 6.92 12.44 -20.32
CA ASN A 179 5.57 12.38 -19.77
C ASN A 179 4.57 13.07 -20.73
N TYR A 180 3.29 12.69 -20.68
CA TYR A 180 2.27 13.28 -21.58
C TYR A 180 2.01 14.78 -21.38
N ASP A 181 2.47 15.37 -20.28
CA ASP A 181 2.52 16.83 -20.11
C ASP A 181 3.61 17.50 -20.96
N GLY A 182 4.53 16.72 -21.53
CA GLY A 182 5.64 17.17 -22.37
C GLY A 182 6.96 17.28 -21.62
N ASP A 183 7.01 17.00 -20.31
CA ASP A 183 8.22 17.09 -19.51
C ASP A 183 9.09 15.84 -19.62
N PHE A 184 10.40 16.05 -19.60
CA PHE A 184 11.39 14.99 -19.55
C PHE A 184 11.80 14.68 -18.11
N THR A 185 11.90 13.39 -17.80
CA THR A 185 12.45 12.87 -16.54
C THR A 185 13.54 11.84 -16.81
N PHE A 186 14.48 11.75 -15.88
CA PHE A 186 15.65 10.91 -16.00
C PHE A 186 15.84 10.09 -14.73
N ASP A 187 16.02 8.79 -14.91
CA ASP A 187 16.44 7.90 -13.83
C ASP A 187 17.81 7.34 -14.20
N THR A 188 18.81 7.55 -13.34
CA THR A 188 20.18 7.05 -13.51
C THR A 188 20.50 6.01 -12.45
N PHE A 189 21.50 5.16 -12.71
CA PHE A 189 21.90 4.11 -11.76
C PHE A 189 22.30 4.67 -10.38
N MET A 190 23.10 5.73 -10.38
CA MET A 190 23.40 6.60 -9.24
C MET A 190 22.79 7.99 -9.48
N PRO A 191 22.27 8.68 -8.45
CA PRO A 191 21.75 10.04 -8.59
C PRO A 191 22.72 10.96 -9.34
N PHE A 192 22.17 11.77 -10.26
CA PHE A 192 22.92 12.71 -11.07
C PHE A 192 22.22 14.07 -11.06
N ASP A 193 22.88 15.08 -10.48
CA ASP A 193 22.31 16.42 -10.29
C ASP A 193 22.20 17.24 -11.59
N GLY A 194 22.71 16.72 -12.72
CA GLY A 194 22.70 17.43 -14.01
C GLY A 194 21.39 17.32 -14.81
N PHE A 195 20.40 16.57 -14.31
CA PHE A 195 19.08 16.49 -14.92
C PHE A 195 18.06 17.30 -14.13
N GLU A 196 17.53 18.36 -14.75
CA GLU A 196 16.36 19.07 -14.26
C GLU A 196 15.12 18.67 -15.07
N THR A 197 13.98 18.49 -14.41
CA THR A 197 12.69 18.30 -15.12
C THR A 197 12.39 19.54 -15.95
N THR A 198 12.26 19.35 -17.26
CA THR A 198 11.98 20.44 -18.21
C THR A 198 11.21 19.92 -19.41
N SER A 199 10.43 20.78 -20.04
CA SER A 199 9.78 20.52 -21.33
C SER A 199 10.60 21.03 -22.52
N ASP A 200 11.75 21.64 -22.29
CA ASP A 200 12.65 22.10 -23.35
C ASP A 200 13.51 20.92 -23.85
N ALA A 201 13.20 20.46 -25.06
CA ALA A 201 13.93 19.37 -25.70
C ALA A 201 15.41 19.70 -25.97
N GLU A 202 15.77 20.94 -26.31
CA GLU A 202 17.17 21.29 -26.61
C GLU A 202 18.03 21.22 -25.34
N VAL A 203 17.49 21.73 -24.23
CA VAL A 203 18.12 21.63 -22.90
C VAL A 203 18.29 20.17 -22.49
N THR A 204 17.23 19.37 -22.65
CA THR A 204 17.21 17.93 -22.34
C THR A 204 18.25 17.15 -23.12
N LEU A 205 18.31 17.34 -24.44
CA LEU A 205 19.25 16.64 -25.31
C LEU A 205 20.70 17.06 -25.03
N THR A 206 20.92 18.33 -24.71
CA THR A 206 22.25 18.83 -24.28
C THR A 206 22.68 18.21 -22.95
N ALA A 207 21.78 18.11 -21.97
CA ALA A 207 22.05 17.45 -20.70
C ALA A 207 22.36 15.95 -20.90
N LEU A 208 21.67 15.30 -21.82
CA LEU A 208 21.94 13.91 -22.18
C LEU A 208 23.31 13.74 -22.85
N ASP A 209 23.73 14.65 -23.73
CA ASP A 209 25.09 14.65 -24.28
C ASP A 209 26.16 14.85 -23.20
N LEU A 210 25.92 15.74 -22.21
CA LEU A 210 26.80 15.94 -21.07
C LEU A 210 26.89 14.68 -20.19
N PHE A 211 25.76 14.05 -19.87
CA PHE A 211 25.77 12.79 -19.13
C PHE A 211 26.62 11.71 -19.81
N LEU A 212 26.47 11.56 -21.12
CA LEU A 212 27.20 10.56 -21.91
C LEU A 212 28.70 10.82 -21.97
N THR A 213 29.13 12.08 -21.86
CA THR A 213 30.54 12.47 -21.95
C THR A 213 31.22 12.53 -20.58
N ASP A 214 30.54 13.07 -19.57
CA ASP A 214 31.14 13.41 -18.28
C ASP A 214 30.83 12.40 -17.17
N ASP A 215 29.69 11.69 -17.22
CA ASP A 215 29.20 10.87 -16.09
C ASP A 215 29.02 9.38 -16.39
N LEU A 216 28.81 9.00 -17.66
CA LEU A 216 28.52 7.62 -18.04
C LEU A 216 29.58 6.62 -17.56
N ALA A 217 30.87 6.97 -17.67
CA ALA A 217 31.96 6.10 -17.20
C ALA A 217 31.91 5.88 -15.67
N ARG A 218 31.51 6.90 -14.91
CA ARG A 218 31.32 6.81 -13.46
C ARG A 218 30.12 5.91 -13.14
N GLN A 219 29.01 6.08 -13.84
CA GLN A 219 27.80 5.27 -13.67
C GLN A 219 28.06 3.79 -13.94
N SER A 220 28.70 3.47 -15.06
CA SER A 220 29.10 2.10 -15.41
C SER A 220 30.06 1.50 -14.38
N SER A 221 31.09 2.25 -13.97
CA SER A 221 32.03 1.76 -12.94
C SER A 221 31.34 1.51 -11.58
N ALA A 222 30.36 2.35 -11.21
CA ALA A 222 29.59 2.19 -10.00
C ALA A 222 28.66 0.97 -10.07
N ALA A 223 28.02 0.74 -11.22
CA ALA A 223 27.19 -0.44 -11.47
C ALA A 223 28.01 -1.73 -11.39
N ASP A 224 29.14 -1.80 -12.09
CA ASP A 224 30.09 -2.93 -12.05
C ASP A 224 30.54 -3.22 -10.61
N PHE A 225 30.95 -2.17 -9.89
CA PHE A 225 31.39 -2.28 -8.50
C PHE A 225 30.27 -2.80 -7.60
N PHE A 226 29.08 -2.22 -7.68
CA PHE A 226 27.93 -2.61 -6.88
C PHE A 226 27.52 -4.07 -7.14
N ARG A 227 27.50 -4.51 -8.40
CA ARG A 227 27.21 -5.90 -8.76
C ARG A 227 28.26 -6.86 -8.21
N ALA A 228 29.55 -6.49 -8.29
CA ALA A 228 30.61 -7.28 -7.68
C ALA A 228 30.41 -7.42 -6.16
N GLN A 229 29.94 -6.36 -5.47
CA GLN A 229 29.60 -6.43 -4.05
C GLN A 229 28.37 -7.32 -3.79
N VAL A 230 27.32 -7.23 -4.61
CA VAL A 230 26.13 -8.10 -4.50
C VAL A 230 26.51 -9.57 -4.69
N GLU A 231 27.31 -9.89 -5.71
CA GLU A 231 27.76 -11.26 -5.96
C GLU A 231 28.69 -11.77 -4.85
N LEU A 232 29.60 -10.94 -4.36
CA LEU A 232 30.45 -11.28 -3.23
C LEU A 232 29.63 -11.51 -1.96
N PHE A 233 28.60 -10.69 -1.70
CA PHE A 233 27.67 -10.91 -0.59
C PHE A 233 26.87 -12.20 -0.75
N ARG A 234 26.37 -12.50 -1.96
CA ARG A 234 25.65 -13.75 -2.24
C ARG A 234 26.52 -14.97 -1.96
N ASN A 235 27.78 -14.94 -2.40
CA ASN A 235 28.68 -16.08 -2.28
C ASN A 235 29.23 -16.26 -0.85
N GLU A 236 29.57 -15.15 -0.17
CA GLU A 236 30.25 -15.21 1.14
C GLU A 236 29.27 -15.16 2.33
N VAL A 237 28.12 -14.49 2.19
CA VAL A 237 27.16 -14.29 3.28
C VAL A 237 25.87 -15.08 3.03
N LEU A 238 25.26 -15.02 1.85
CA LEU A 238 24.02 -15.77 1.54
C LEU A 238 24.30 -17.23 1.13
N ASN A 239 25.23 -17.87 1.82
CA ASN A 239 25.59 -19.26 1.60
C ASN A 239 24.62 -20.21 2.34
N ASP A 240 24.79 -21.52 2.12
CA ASP A 240 23.94 -22.56 2.73
C ASP A 240 23.93 -22.50 4.27
N GLU A 241 24.99 -22.03 4.91
CA GLU A 241 25.07 -21.89 6.37
C GLU A 241 24.14 -20.78 6.87
N PHE A 242 24.15 -19.61 6.23
CA PHE A 242 23.25 -18.52 6.60
C PHE A 242 21.80 -18.84 6.28
N LEU A 243 21.54 -19.42 5.10
CA LEU A 243 20.18 -19.80 4.70
C LEU A 243 19.62 -20.91 5.60
N GLY A 244 20.45 -21.88 5.99
CA GLY A 244 20.09 -22.89 6.98
C GLY A 244 19.81 -22.28 8.36
N PHE A 245 20.63 -21.32 8.79
CA PHE A 245 20.40 -20.59 10.04
C PHE A 245 19.06 -19.85 10.03
N LEU A 246 18.72 -19.15 8.94
CA LEU A 246 17.44 -18.45 8.82
C LEU A 246 16.27 -19.43 8.93
N ASP A 247 16.31 -20.56 8.20
CA ASP A 247 15.26 -21.58 8.23
C ASP A 247 15.09 -22.21 9.63
N GLU A 248 16.19 -22.55 10.31
CA GLU A 248 16.16 -23.09 11.68
C GLU A 248 15.50 -22.14 12.70
N HIS A 249 15.57 -20.82 12.46
CA HIS A 249 14.99 -19.79 13.33
C HIS A 249 13.65 -19.26 12.81
N GLY A 250 13.10 -19.90 11.79
CA GLY A 250 11.82 -19.58 11.19
C GLY A 250 11.77 -18.22 10.48
N LEU A 251 12.88 -17.88 9.85
CA LEU A 251 13.07 -16.67 9.06
C LEU A 251 13.11 -16.99 7.57
N LEU A 252 12.65 -16.03 6.79
CA LEU A 252 12.64 -16.02 5.35
C LEU A 252 13.45 -14.83 4.86
N LEU A 253 14.20 -15.03 3.79
CA LEU A 253 14.86 -13.96 3.06
C LEU A 253 14.04 -13.65 1.80
N SER A 254 13.74 -12.37 1.56
CA SER A 254 13.06 -11.97 0.31
C SER A 254 13.98 -12.13 -0.90
N ASP A 255 13.38 -12.06 -2.08
CA ASP A 255 14.14 -11.81 -3.31
C ASP A 255 14.91 -10.48 -3.20
N PHE A 256 15.96 -10.36 -4.00
CA PHE A 256 16.76 -9.14 -4.09
C PHE A 256 15.95 -8.03 -4.75
N ILE A 257 15.93 -6.88 -4.10
CA ILE A 257 15.26 -5.67 -4.58
C ILE A 257 16.32 -4.60 -4.75
N GLU A 258 16.41 -4.05 -5.96
CA GLU A 258 17.28 -2.90 -6.21
C GLU A 258 16.47 -1.61 -6.15
N THR A 259 17.00 -0.62 -5.44
CA THR A 259 16.47 0.73 -5.29
C THR A 259 17.44 1.75 -5.91
N PRO A 260 17.08 3.04 -6.00
CA PRO A 260 18.01 4.06 -6.49
C PRO A 260 19.28 4.25 -5.64
N ILE A 261 19.26 3.83 -4.36
CA ILE A 261 20.35 4.06 -3.41
C ILE A 261 21.06 2.79 -2.96
N ASP A 262 20.36 1.65 -2.97
CA ASP A 262 20.85 0.38 -2.42
C ASP A 262 20.27 -0.82 -3.17
N GLY A 263 20.81 -2.01 -2.88
CA GLY A 263 20.11 -3.26 -3.08
C GLY A 263 19.84 -3.91 -1.73
N ARG A 264 18.69 -4.54 -1.59
CA ARG A 264 18.24 -5.07 -0.30
C ARG A 264 17.63 -6.45 -0.37
N PHE A 265 17.81 -7.17 0.73
CA PHE A 265 17.08 -8.39 1.06
C PHE A 265 16.35 -8.18 2.39
N ASN A 266 15.06 -8.43 2.41
CA ASN A 266 14.28 -8.33 3.64
C ASN A 266 14.35 -9.65 4.38
N VAL A 267 14.76 -9.60 5.64
CA VAL A 267 14.65 -10.71 6.58
C VAL A 267 13.29 -10.61 7.25
N GLN A 268 12.44 -11.60 7.00
CA GLN A 268 11.10 -11.70 7.54
C GLN A 268 11.01 -12.96 8.38
N ASN A 269 10.02 -13.07 9.25
CA ASN A 269 9.64 -14.35 9.82
C ASN A 269 8.65 -15.08 8.88
N TYR A 270 8.22 -16.30 9.23
CA TYR A 270 7.23 -17.04 8.45
C TYR A 270 5.83 -16.39 8.35
N ASP A 271 5.49 -15.41 9.19
CA ASP A 271 4.21 -14.69 9.09
C ASP A 271 4.30 -13.41 8.24
N GLY A 272 5.47 -13.14 7.66
CA GLY A 272 5.73 -12.00 6.77
C GLY A 272 6.05 -10.70 7.49
N ARG A 273 6.19 -10.70 8.82
CA ARG A 273 6.67 -9.52 9.57
C ARG A 273 8.14 -9.26 9.21
N LEU A 274 8.43 -8.02 8.87
CA LEU A 274 9.80 -7.54 8.68
C LEU A 274 10.56 -7.55 10.00
N ILE A 275 11.67 -8.28 10.05
CA ILE A 275 12.61 -8.28 11.16
C ILE A 275 13.73 -7.27 10.91
N GLY A 276 14.19 -7.17 9.67
CA GLY A 276 15.17 -6.18 9.23
C GLY A 276 15.47 -6.29 7.75
N SER A 277 16.27 -5.38 7.23
CA SER A 277 16.68 -5.35 5.82
C SER A 277 18.20 -5.38 5.72
N LEU A 278 18.72 -6.38 5.02
CA LEU A 278 20.13 -6.43 4.63
C LEU A 278 20.31 -5.51 3.43
N LEU A 279 21.04 -4.41 3.61
CA LEU A 279 21.27 -3.40 2.59
C LEU A 279 22.70 -3.50 2.06
N ILE A 280 22.86 -3.25 0.76
CA ILE A 280 24.14 -3.08 0.08
C ILE A 280 24.06 -1.72 -0.61
N TYR A 281 24.86 -0.75 -0.21
CA TYR A 281 24.80 0.60 -0.77
C TYR A 281 25.51 0.67 -2.12
N LYS A 282 24.90 1.38 -3.08
CA LYS A 282 25.48 1.58 -4.42
C LYS A 282 26.71 2.50 -4.41
N GLU A 283 26.75 3.46 -3.49
CA GLU A 283 27.79 4.50 -3.44
C GLU A 283 29.16 3.93 -3.04
N ASP A 284 29.20 3.14 -1.97
CA ASP A 284 30.43 2.69 -1.33
C ASP A 284 30.51 1.16 -1.17
N GLY A 285 29.44 0.43 -1.50
CA GLY A 285 29.41 -1.02 -1.39
C GLY A 285 29.28 -1.52 0.05
N ARG A 286 29.03 -0.60 1.00
CA ARG A 286 28.88 -0.93 2.40
C ARG A 286 27.67 -1.83 2.60
N ILE A 287 27.80 -2.80 3.50
CA ILE A 287 26.76 -3.78 3.77
C ILE A 287 26.27 -3.56 5.18
N THR A 288 24.97 -3.37 5.34
CA THR A 288 24.36 -3.11 6.64
C THR A 288 23.17 -4.03 6.88
N LEU A 289 22.85 -4.25 8.14
CA LEU A 289 21.53 -4.69 8.56
C LEU A 289 20.81 -3.48 9.16
N GLU A 290 19.70 -3.09 8.56
CA GLU A 290 18.78 -2.08 9.08
C GLU A 290 17.68 -2.76 9.90
N VAL A 291 17.52 -2.34 11.15
CA VAL A 291 16.44 -2.78 12.04
C VAL A 291 15.81 -1.55 12.67
N GLU A 292 14.51 -1.32 12.42
CA GLU A 292 13.76 -0.17 12.97
C GLU A 292 14.44 1.20 12.75
N GLY A 293 15.21 1.34 11.65
CA GLY A 293 15.94 2.57 11.30
C GLY A 293 17.35 2.69 11.91
N GLU A 294 17.80 1.70 12.68
CA GLU A 294 19.19 1.60 13.11
C GLU A 294 20.00 0.71 12.14
N GLU A 295 21.13 1.22 11.66
CA GLU A 295 22.03 0.52 10.75
C GLU A 295 23.24 -0.06 11.50
N THR A 296 23.51 -1.35 11.31
CA THR A 296 24.75 -1.98 11.74
C THR A 296 25.54 -2.45 10.52
N GLU A 297 26.81 -2.06 10.42
CA GLU A 297 27.69 -2.41 9.30
C GLU A 297 28.38 -3.77 9.48
N PHE A 298 28.50 -4.52 8.38
CA PHE A 298 29.15 -5.82 8.31
C PHE A 298 30.08 -5.89 7.11
N ALA A 299 31.15 -6.69 7.23
CA ALA A 299 32.00 -7.05 6.11
C ALA A 299 31.45 -8.30 5.40
N ALA A 300 31.41 -8.32 4.06
CA ALA A 300 31.15 -9.58 3.34
C ALA A 300 32.36 -10.51 3.40
N SER A 301 32.39 -11.30 4.47
CA SER A 301 33.42 -12.29 4.78
C SER A 301 32.85 -13.30 5.79
N PRO A 302 33.50 -14.46 5.99
CA PRO A 302 33.08 -15.43 7.00
C PRO A 302 33.00 -14.84 8.43
N ALA A 303 33.87 -13.89 8.76
CA ALA A 303 33.83 -13.20 10.06
C ALA A 303 32.62 -12.27 10.19
N GLY A 304 32.28 -11.57 9.10
CA GLY A 304 31.09 -10.72 9.07
C GLY A 304 29.78 -11.50 9.04
N LEU A 305 29.75 -12.68 8.40
CA LEU A 305 28.62 -13.61 8.48
C LEU A 305 28.35 -14.02 9.94
N ASN A 306 29.37 -14.41 10.69
CA ASN A 306 29.23 -14.77 12.10
C ASN A 306 28.71 -13.59 12.95
N ALA A 307 29.19 -12.38 12.68
CA ALA A 307 28.71 -11.16 13.33
C ALA A 307 27.23 -10.89 12.98
N LEU A 308 26.84 -11.09 11.72
CA LEU A 308 25.45 -10.95 11.27
C LEU A 308 24.53 -11.95 11.95
N ILE A 309 24.87 -13.23 11.96
CA ILE A 309 24.12 -14.29 12.67
C ILE A 309 23.96 -13.93 14.14
N THR A 310 25.05 -13.53 14.80
CA THR A 310 25.02 -13.12 16.21
C THR A 310 24.07 -11.95 16.42
N HIS A 311 24.06 -10.97 15.51
CA HIS A 311 23.18 -9.81 15.61
C HIS A 311 21.71 -10.19 15.40
N VAL A 312 21.39 -11.01 14.38
CA VAL A 312 20.04 -11.50 14.12
C VAL A 312 19.48 -12.25 15.35
N LEU A 313 20.30 -13.03 16.04
CA LEU A 313 19.90 -13.72 17.28
C LEU A 313 19.53 -12.78 18.45
N THR A 314 19.93 -11.50 18.40
CA THR A 314 19.54 -10.51 19.41
C THR A 314 18.20 -9.84 19.12
N LEU A 315 17.66 -10.02 17.91
CA LEU A 315 16.43 -9.39 17.47
C LEU A 315 15.19 -10.15 17.98
N ASP A 316 14.06 -9.45 18.00
CA ASP A 316 12.78 -10.07 18.33
C ASP A 316 12.19 -10.82 17.12
N LEU A 317 12.60 -12.09 16.99
CA LEU A 317 12.20 -12.98 15.89
C LEU A 317 10.76 -13.49 16.00
N ARG A 318 10.02 -13.11 17.05
CA ARG A 318 8.66 -13.60 17.28
C ARG A 318 7.69 -13.17 16.17
N THR A 319 6.70 -14.01 15.94
CA THR A 319 5.55 -13.71 15.08
C THR A 319 4.67 -12.63 15.69
N ASN A 320 3.90 -11.92 14.85
CA ASN A 320 2.90 -10.96 15.33
C ASN A 320 1.92 -11.63 16.30
N LEU A 321 1.56 -12.89 16.02
CA LEU A 321 0.71 -13.71 16.88
C LEU A 321 1.37 -14.00 18.23
N GLN A 322 2.65 -14.39 18.24
CA GLN A 322 3.39 -14.62 19.49
C GLN A 322 3.51 -13.34 20.33
N ILE A 323 3.80 -12.21 19.70
CA ILE A 323 3.84 -10.90 20.36
C ILE A 323 2.47 -10.55 20.94
N LEU A 324 1.40 -10.79 20.19
CA LEU A 324 0.03 -10.57 20.65
C LEU A 324 -0.28 -11.45 21.87
N VAL A 325 0.00 -12.75 21.80
CA VAL A 325 -0.24 -13.70 22.90
C VAL A 325 0.56 -13.32 24.15
N ASP A 326 1.85 -12.97 24.00
CA ASP A 326 2.70 -12.54 25.11
C ASP A 326 2.23 -11.20 25.70
N GLY A 327 1.79 -10.27 24.84
CA GLY A 327 1.15 -9.02 25.26
C GLY A 327 -0.10 -9.26 26.08
N ARG A 328 -1.00 -10.14 25.61
CA ARG A 328 -2.22 -10.54 26.34
C ARG A 328 -1.90 -11.24 27.64
N ARG A 329 -0.91 -12.14 27.65
CA ARG A 329 -0.44 -12.80 28.86
C ARG A 329 -0.02 -11.76 29.90
N LYS A 330 0.80 -10.79 29.49
CA LYS A 330 1.26 -9.71 30.37
C LYS A 330 0.11 -8.84 30.86
N GLU A 331 -0.84 -8.46 29.99
CA GLU A 331 -2.04 -7.71 30.39
C GLU A 331 -2.85 -8.46 31.46
N PHE A 332 -2.99 -9.79 31.32
CA PHE A 332 -3.65 -10.62 32.32
C PHE A 332 -2.86 -10.69 33.62
N GLU A 333 -1.55 -10.93 33.56
CA GLU A 333 -0.68 -10.98 34.75
C GLU A 333 -0.70 -9.64 35.51
N ASP A 334 -0.67 -8.51 34.80
CA ASP A 334 -0.80 -7.16 35.38
C ASP A 334 -2.19 -6.94 36.01
N LEU A 335 -3.27 -7.39 35.35
CA LEU A 335 -4.63 -7.34 35.89
C LEU A 335 -4.78 -8.19 37.16
N MET A 336 -4.20 -9.40 37.18
CA MET A 336 -4.21 -10.27 38.35
C MET A 336 -3.34 -9.71 39.49
N GLY A 337 -2.33 -8.90 39.18
CA GLY A 337 -1.54 -8.14 40.15
C GLY A 337 -2.24 -6.91 40.71
N ASP A 338 -3.32 -6.43 40.07
CA ASP A 338 -4.02 -5.21 40.45
C ASP A 338 -4.83 -5.40 41.75
N ARG A 339 -4.59 -4.53 42.74
CA ARG A 339 -5.25 -4.59 44.05
C ARG A 339 -6.73 -4.25 44.00
N ALA A 340 -7.14 -3.33 43.13
CA ALA A 340 -8.54 -2.95 42.98
C ALA A 340 -9.33 -4.09 42.32
N PHE A 341 -8.76 -4.71 41.28
CA PHE A 341 -9.37 -5.87 40.62
C PHE A 341 -9.57 -7.04 41.58
N ASN A 342 -8.53 -7.41 42.34
CA ASN A 342 -8.62 -8.48 43.34
C ASN A 342 -9.65 -8.18 44.42
N LYS A 343 -9.72 -6.93 44.91
CA LYS A 343 -10.74 -6.52 45.88
C LYS A 343 -12.16 -6.63 45.32
N THR A 344 -12.35 -6.31 44.04
CA THR A 344 -13.66 -6.49 43.38
C THR A 344 -14.02 -7.96 43.31
N LEU A 345 -13.09 -8.85 42.94
CA LEU A 345 -13.33 -10.30 42.92
C LEU A 345 -13.70 -10.84 44.31
N GLU A 346 -12.96 -10.45 45.36
CA GLU A 346 -13.24 -10.85 46.74
C GLU A 346 -14.63 -10.39 47.20
N GLN A 347 -15.06 -9.19 46.81
CA GLN A 347 -16.39 -8.66 47.15
C GLN A 347 -17.55 -9.49 46.58
N VAL A 348 -17.35 -10.13 45.42
CA VAL A 348 -18.31 -11.09 44.83
C VAL A 348 -18.06 -12.54 45.25
N GLY A 349 -17.07 -12.79 46.11
CA GLY A 349 -16.74 -14.12 46.61
C GLY A 349 -15.98 -14.99 45.61
N PHE A 350 -15.25 -14.37 44.67
CA PHE A 350 -14.45 -15.04 43.66
C PHE A 350 -12.95 -14.84 43.89
N THR A 351 -12.15 -15.76 43.37
CA THR A 351 -10.69 -15.65 43.32
C THR A 351 -10.19 -16.13 41.96
N ILE A 352 -8.98 -15.73 41.57
CA ILE A 352 -8.32 -16.25 40.37
C ILE A 352 -7.35 -17.36 40.82
N GLY A 353 -7.42 -18.52 40.16
CA GLY A 353 -6.49 -19.62 40.37
C GLY A 353 -5.17 -19.43 39.63
N ASP A 354 -4.23 -20.34 39.86
CA ASP A 354 -2.92 -20.30 39.18
C ASP A 354 -3.04 -20.44 37.66
N LEU A 355 -2.10 -19.84 36.92
CA LEU A 355 -1.97 -19.99 35.47
C LEU A 355 -1.75 -21.45 35.11
N ILE A 356 -2.59 -21.97 34.21
CA ILE A 356 -2.44 -23.29 33.60
C ILE A 356 -2.01 -23.08 32.15
N GLU A 357 -0.75 -23.40 31.86
CA GLU A 357 -0.20 -23.32 30.51
C GLU A 357 -0.22 -24.71 29.84
N THR A 358 -0.81 -24.77 28.64
CA THR A 358 -0.78 -25.94 27.76
C THR A 358 -0.22 -25.55 26.39
N GLY A 359 -0.05 -26.54 25.50
CA GLY A 359 0.45 -26.27 24.14
C GLY A 359 -0.40 -25.26 23.38
N ASP A 360 -1.72 -25.32 23.56
CA ASP A 360 -2.68 -24.57 22.74
C ASP A 360 -3.26 -23.33 23.45
N ARG A 361 -3.12 -23.23 24.79
CA ARG A 361 -3.79 -22.18 25.58
C ARG A 361 -3.07 -21.81 26.87
N LEU A 362 -3.26 -20.55 27.28
CA LEU A 362 -2.94 -20.02 28.61
C LEU A 362 -4.26 -19.81 29.37
N SER A 363 -4.51 -20.55 30.44
CA SER A 363 -5.80 -20.56 31.14
C SER A 363 -5.70 -20.01 32.56
N TYR A 364 -6.66 -19.15 32.92
CA TYR A 364 -6.83 -18.48 34.20
C TYR A 364 -8.18 -18.90 34.82
N PRO A 365 -8.17 -19.79 35.84
CA PRO A 365 -9.38 -20.22 36.53
C PRO A 365 -10.02 -19.08 37.32
N ILE A 366 -11.33 -18.89 37.20
CA ILE A 366 -12.13 -18.11 38.16
C ILE A 366 -12.77 -19.10 39.13
N LEU A 367 -12.41 -19.02 40.40
CA LEU A 367 -12.86 -19.91 41.47
C LEU A 367 -13.90 -19.23 42.35
N ASN A 368 -14.84 -20.00 42.89
CA ASN A 368 -15.72 -19.55 43.96
C ASN A 368 -15.03 -19.63 45.34
N GLY A 369 -15.69 -19.16 46.39
CA GLY A 369 -15.17 -19.22 47.77
C GLY A 369 -14.96 -20.64 48.33
N GLU A 370 -15.43 -21.68 47.64
CA GLU A 370 -15.22 -23.10 47.98
C GLU A 370 -14.05 -23.73 47.18
N GLY A 371 -13.45 -22.96 46.26
CA GLY A 371 -12.34 -23.40 45.40
C GLY A 371 -12.78 -24.11 44.10
N GLU A 372 -14.08 -24.15 43.79
CA GLU A 372 -14.58 -24.73 42.55
C GLU A 372 -14.45 -23.76 41.38
N THR A 373 -14.04 -24.26 40.21
CA THR A 373 -13.94 -23.46 38.98
C THR A 373 -15.32 -23.09 38.46
N LEU A 374 -15.64 -21.80 38.48
CA LEU A 374 -16.82 -21.24 37.83
C LEU A 374 -16.61 -21.11 36.33
N ARG A 375 -15.51 -20.44 35.92
CA ARG A 375 -15.18 -20.17 34.52
C ARG A 375 -13.68 -20.28 34.31
N MET A 376 -13.28 -20.57 33.08
CA MET A 376 -11.89 -20.49 32.65
C MET A 376 -11.76 -19.39 31.62
N LEU A 377 -11.08 -18.30 31.97
CA LEU A 377 -10.59 -17.35 30.97
C LEU A 377 -9.37 -17.97 30.31
N TYR A 378 -9.25 -17.93 29.00
CA TYR A 378 -8.03 -18.39 28.36
C TYR A 378 -7.68 -17.58 27.13
N ILE A 379 -6.38 -17.51 26.84
CA ILE A 379 -5.83 -17.00 25.59
C ILE A 379 -5.58 -18.23 24.71
N ASP A 380 -6.24 -18.26 23.55
CA ASP A 380 -5.97 -19.25 22.51
C ASP A 380 -4.64 -18.87 21.83
N LYS A 381 -3.64 -19.76 21.88
CA LYS A 381 -2.31 -19.48 21.32
C LYS A 381 -2.31 -19.50 19.78
N ALA A 382 -3.27 -20.17 19.15
CA ALA A 382 -3.37 -20.26 17.70
C ALA A 382 -4.00 -19.00 17.08
N THR A 383 -4.87 -18.31 17.80
CA THR A 383 -5.58 -17.12 17.30
C THR A 383 -5.23 -15.83 18.04
N GLY A 384 -4.67 -15.92 19.24
CA GLY A 384 -4.43 -14.78 20.13
C GLY A 384 -5.71 -14.23 20.77
N GLU A 385 -6.85 -14.89 20.55
CA GLU A 385 -8.14 -14.47 21.09
C GLU A 385 -8.30 -14.83 22.55
N VAL A 386 -9.01 -13.96 23.28
CA VAL A 386 -9.39 -14.18 24.66
C VAL A 386 -10.78 -14.78 24.71
N ASN A 387 -10.87 -15.98 25.26
CA ASN A 387 -12.08 -16.80 25.30
C ASN A 387 -12.45 -17.15 26.74
N VAL A 388 -13.69 -17.58 26.94
CA VAL A 388 -14.23 -18.07 28.21
C VAL A 388 -14.81 -19.46 28.01
N ASP A 389 -14.32 -20.40 28.79
CA ASP A 389 -14.82 -21.77 28.88
C ASP A 389 -15.85 -21.89 30.00
N TRP A 390 -17.00 -22.47 29.67
CA TRP A 390 -17.95 -22.99 30.64
C TRP A 390 -17.62 -24.45 30.94
N PRO A 391 -17.52 -24.85 32.21
CA PRO A 391 -17.32 -26.25 32.56
C PRO A 391 -18.43 -27.13 31.95
N GLY A 392 -18.10 -27.87 30.89
CA GLY A 392 -19.01 -28.83 30.23
C GLY A 392 -19.93 -28.27 29.12
N GLU A 393 -19.90 -26.96 28.81
CA GLU A 393 -20.83 -26.34 27.83
C GLU A 393 -20.14 -25.73 26.60
N GLY A 394 -18.80 -25.70 26.57
CA GLY A 394 -17.99 -25.23 25.44
C GLY A 394 -17.39 -23.83 25.65
N SER A 395 -16.78 -23.32 24.58
CA SER A 395 -16.03 -22.07 24.55
C SER A 395 -16.76 -20.98 23.79
N GLU A 396 -16.67 -19.73 24.26
CA GLU A 396 -17.11 -18.53 23.53
C GLU A 396 -16.10 -17.39 23.70
N SER A 397 -16.06 -16.45 22.75
CA SER A 397 -15.21 -15.24 22.88
C SER A 397 -15.63 -14.43 24.10
N LEU A 398 -14.69 -13.74 24.77
CA LEU A 398 -14.99 -12.92 25.94
C LEU A 398 -16.08 -11.87 25.66
N VAL A 399 -16.07 -11.26 24.48
CA VAL A 399 -17.09 -10.28 24.06
C VAL A 399 -18.46 -10.94 23.97
N SER A 400 -18.54 -12.12 23.36
CA SER A 400 -19.79 -12.90 23.27
C SER A 400 -20.27 -13.35 24.65
N ALA A 401 -19.37 -13.75 25.53
CA ALA A 401 -19.69 -14.15 26.91
C ALA A 401 -20.30 -12.99 27.72
N ILE A 402 -19.75 -11.78 27.58
CA ILE A 402 -20.31 -10.59 28.24
C ILE A 402 -21.72 -10.29 27.70
N GLN A 403 -21.89 -10.29 26.38
CA GLN A 403 -23.19 -10.05 25.74
C GLN A 403 -24.23 -11.12 26.10
N SER A 404 -23.83 -12.39 26.16
CA SER A 404 -24.72 -13.50 26.50
C SER A 404 -25.22 -13.40 27.95
N LEU A 405 -24.35 -12.97 28.88
CA LEU A 405 -24.72 -12.66 30.25
C LEU A 405 -25.70 -11.47 30.31
N GLU A 406 -25.46 -10.38 29.60
CA GLU A 406 -26.36 -9.22 29.56
C GLU A 406 -27.77 -9.55 29.02
N ILE A 407 -27.84 -10.34 27.94
CA ILE A 407 -29.09 -10.80 27.34
C ILE A 407 -29.81 -11.81 28.27
N GLY A 408 -29.05 -12.70 28.90
CA GLY A 408 -29.55 -13.66 29.90
C GLY A 408 -30.16 -12.96 31.12
N PHE A 409 -29.51 -11.90 31.60
CA PHE A 409 -30.05 -11.03 32.64
C PHE A 409 -31.35 -10.34 32.20
N LYS A 410 -31.38 -9.74 31.00
CA LYS A 410 -32.60 -9.11 30.45
C LYS A 410 -33.78 -10.09 30.38
N LYS A 411 -33.56 -11.34 29.90
CA LYS A 411 -34.60 -12.39 29.86
C LYS A 411 -35.07 -12.84 31.26
N LYS A 412 -34.18 -12.95 32.25
CA LYS A 412 -34.56 -13.27 33.64
C LYS A 412 -35.33 -12.12 34.31
N THR A 413 -34.93 -10.87 34.11
CA THR A 413 -35.68 -9.72 34.63
C THR A 413 -37.08 -9.60 34.02
N LEU A 414 -37.25 -9.89 32.72
CA LEU A 414 -38.56 -9.92 32.06
C LEU A 414 -39.46 -11.04 32.60
N ARG A 415 -38.93 -12.23 32.91
CA ARG A 415 -39.72 -13.30 33.56
C ARG A 415 -40.06 -12.99 35.02
N SER A 416 -39.17 -12.32 35.76
CA SER A 416 -39.44 -11.93 37.16
C SER A 416 -40.47 -10.80 37.28
N ARG A 417 -40.62 -9.94 36.26
CA ARG A 417 -41.69 -8.91 36.19
C ARG A 417 -43.05 -9.45 35.79
N ILE A 418 -43.14 -10.66 35.23
CA ILE A 418 -44.42 -11.28 34.81
C ILE A 418 -45.07 -12.08 35.96
N ILE A 419 -44.40 -12.31 37.10
CA ILE A 419 -44.96 -13.05 38.24
C ILE A 419 -45.65 -12.13 39.28
N PHE A 420 -45.71 -10.81 39.06
CA PHE A 420 -46.42 -9.87 39.95
C PHE A 420 -47.75 -9.31 39.41
N LEU A 421 -48.30 -9.89 38.35
CA LEU A 421 -49.65 -9.60 37.86
C LEU A 421 -50.35 -10.88 37.37
N ALA A 422 -50.76 -11.73 38.30
CA ALA A 422 -51.89 -12.66 38.18
C ALA A 422 -52.35 -13.11 39.56
#